data_AF-A0A8H4R284-F1
#
_entry.id   AF-A0A8H4R284-F1
#
_cell.length_a   1.000
_cell.length_b   1.000
_cell.length_c   1.000
_cell.angle_alpha   90.00
_cell.angle_beta   90.00
_cell.angle_gamma   90.00
#
_symmetry.space_group_name_H-M   'P 1'
#
loop_
_entity.id
_entity.type
_entity.pdbx_description
1 polymer ?
#
loop_
_entity_poly.entity_id
_entity_poly.type
_entity_poly.pdbx_seq_one_letter_code
_entity_poly.pdbx_strand_id
1 'polypeptide(L)'
;MATELFREAENASPNVNIRLHTLTPVTNATVVPDEMADSQSRWSLQTPRGDIGCQYVIHATNAYASHLLPFLAGVESPTDKEATDDALTPGWSLNTLERPLRLFNRDTPRGAFGVIPTRGQIGTVRTSVGPKDLGWLNSWDEHDGDEYWFPRYQDTKQSTGGKNPLVVLGGGRRFSTHKETGITDDSSVNPETSPGMKKVIPELYSSEI
;
A
#
# COMPACT_ATOMS: atom_id res chain seq x y z
N MET A 1 2.72 6.35 -15.07
CA MET A 1 3.73 5.30 -14.82
C MET A 1 3.34 3.98 -15.45
N ALA A 2 2.21 3.35 -15.06
CA ALA A 2 1.79 2.06 -15.63
C ALA A 2 1.63 2.07 -17.17
N THR A 3 1.08 3.15 -17.74
CA THR A 3 0.91 3.28 -19.20
C THR A 3 2.22 3.32 -19.98
N GLU A 4 3.27 3.97 -19.45
CA GLU A 4 4.56 4.07 -20.15
C GLU A 4 5.32 2.74 -20.07
N LEU A 5 5.30 2.07 -18.89
CA LEU A 5 5.84 0.72 -18.76
C LEU A 5 5.14 -0.27 -19.70
N PHE A 6 3.83 -0.14 -19.89
CA PHE A 6 3.08 -0.94 -20.86
C PHE A 6 3.57 -0.70 -22.29
N ARG A 7 3.75 0.57 -22.70
CA ARG A 7 4.27 0.90 -24.03
C ARG A 7 5.68 0.37 -24.26
N GLU A 8 6.55 0.47 -23.26
CA GLU A 8 7.90 -0.09 -23.32
C GLU A 8 7.85 -1.62 -23.47
N ALA A 9 6.99 -2.30 -22.71
CA ALA A 9 6.81 -3.75 -22.80
C ALA A 9 6.26 -4.20 -24.16
N GLU A 10 5.30 -3.45 -24.71
CA GLU A 10 4.73 -3.69 -26.05
C GLU A 10 5.81 -3.52 -27.14
N ASN A 11 6.59 -2.44 -27.07
CA ASN A 11 7.70 -2.21 -28.01
C ASN A 11 8.80 -3.27 -27.91
N ALA A 12 9.09 -3.76 -26.71
CA ALA A 12 10.13 -4.76 -26.48
C ALA A 12 9.70 -6.19 -26.89
N SER A 13 8.38 -6.46 -26.96
CA SER A 13 7.84 -7.81 -27.17
C SER A 13 6.87 -7.87 -28.36
N PRO A 14 7.34 -7.68 -29.60
CA PRO A 14 6.48 -7.55 -30.78
C PRO A 14 5.66 -8.82 -31.10
N ASN A 15 6.08 -9.98 -30.59
CA ASN A 15 5.40 -11.26 -30.79
C ASN A 15 4.41 -11.61 -29.67
N VAL A 16 4.21 -10.72 -28.69
CA VAL A 16 3.30 -10.92 -27.57
C VAL A 16 2.19 -9.88 -27.66
N ASN A 17 0.93 -10.31 -27.72
CA ASN A 17 -0.20 -9.40 -27.62
C ASN A 17 -0.41 -9.05 -26.13
N ILE A 18 -0.06 -7.83 -25.74
CA ILE A 18 -0.24 -7.34 -24.37
C ILE A 18 -1.46 -6.40 -24.36
N ARG A 19 -2.33 -6.50 -23.36
CA ARG A 19 -3.47 -5.60 -23.18
C ARG A 19 -3.47 -5.01 -21.77
N LEU A 20 -3.62 -3.69 -21.67
CA LEU A 20 -3.74 -2.99 -20.40
C LEU A 20 -5.19 -2.60 -20.15
N HIS A 21 -5.77 -3.11 -19.06
CA HIS A 21 -7.10 -2.74 -18.58
C HIS A 21 -6.96 -1.95 -17.27
N THR A 22 -7.12 -0.63 -17.33
CA THR A 22 -7.18 0.22 -16.13
C THR A 22 -8.61 0.34 -15.62
N LEU A 23 -8.78 0.79 -14.36
CA LEU A 23 -10.10 0.94 -13.73
C LEU A 23 -10.98 -0.32 -13.83
N THR A 24 -10.32 -1.49 -13.80
CA THR A 24 -10.96 -2.80 -13.98
C THR A 24 -10.47 -3.70 -12.84
N PRO A 25 -10.85 -3.40 -11.58
CA PRO A 25 -10.41 -4.20 -10.46
C PRO A 25 -10.97 -5.62 -10.58
N VAL A 26 -10.09 -6.61 -10.38
CA VAL A 26 -10.53 -7.99 -10.20
C VAL A 26 -11.09 -8.10 -8.79
N THR A 27 -12.37 -8.43 -8.66
CA THR A 27 -13.06 -8.55 -7.36
C THR A 27 -13.11 -9.98 -6.86
N ASN A 28 -12.90 -10.95 -7.75
CA ASN A 28 -12.87 -12.38 -7.41
C ASN A 28 -12.09 -13.16 -8.47
N ALA A 29 -11.42 -14.23 -8.06
CA ALA A 29 -10.67 -15.12 -8.95
C ALA A 29 -10.96 -16.57 -8.58
N THR A 30 -11.65 -17.29 -9.48
CA THR A 30 -12.09 -18.67 -9.22
C THR A 30 -11.60 -19.61 -10.31
N VAL A 31 -11.30 -20.84 -9.92
CA VAL A 31 -11.03 -21.93 -10.87
C VAL A 31 -12.36 -22.32 -11.53
N VAL A 32 -12.36 -22.41 -12.86
CA VAL A 32 -13.50 -22.90 -13.63
C VAL A 32 -13.54 -24.43 -13.48
N PRO A 33 -14.69 -25.03 -13.09
CA PRO A 33 -14.83 -26.48 -13.00
C PRO A 33 -14.58 -27.15 -14.36
N ASP A 34 -13.95 -28.32 -14.36
CA ASP A 34 -13.57 -29.04 -15.60
C ASP A 34 -14.77 -29.30 -16.55
N GLU A 35 -15.99 -29.42 -16.01
CA GLU A 35 -17.22 -29.61 -16.80
C GLU A 35 -17.63 -28.37 -17.62
N MET A 36 -17.19 -27.19 -17.18
CA MET A 36 -17.47 -25.89 -17.82
C MET A 36 -16.21 -25.24 -18.40
N ALA A 37 -15.05 -25.87 -18.20
CA ALA A 37 -13.78 -25.38 -18.69
C ALA A 37 -13.70 -25.66 -20.19
N ASP A 38 -13.69 -24.60 -21.00
CA ASP A 38 -13.11 -24.72 -22.33
C ASP A 38 -11.60 -24.98 -22.17
N SER A 39 -11.01 -25.69 -23.12
CA SER A 39 -9.56 -26.02 -23.19
C SER A 39 -8.62 -24.81 -23.03
N GLN A 40 -9.16 -23.60 -23.11
CA GLN A 40 -8.48 -22.32 -23.11
C GLN A 40 -8.60 -21.53 -21.79
N SER A 41 -9.46 -21.90 -20.83
CA SER A 41 -9.74 -21.07 -19.64
C SER A 41 -9.91 -21.88 -18.36
N ARG A 42 -8.86 -21.90 -17.53
CA ARG A 42 -8.85 -22.54 -16.20
C ARG A 42 -9.36 -21.63 -15.09
N TRP A 43 -9.21 -20.33 -15.26
CA TRP A 43 -9.54 -19.30 -14.29
C TRP A 43 -10.57 -18.36 -14.88
N SER A 44 -11.50 -17.92 -14.04
CA SER A 44 -12.41 -16.80 -14.31
C SER A 44 -12.12 -15.69 -13.32
N LEU A 45 -11.82 -14.50 -13.86
CA LEU A 45 -11.58 -13.28 -13.10
C LEU A 45 -12.80 -12.37 -13.23
N GLN A 46 -13.48 -12.12 -12.13
CA GLN A 46 -14.67 -11.25 -12.11
C GLN A 46 -14.24 -9.79 -12.00
N THR A 47 -14.83 -8.96 -12.84
CA THR A 47 -14.60 -7.50 -12.81
C THR A 47 -15.92 -6.76 -13.02
N PRO A 48 -16.06 -5.50 -12.58
CA PRO A 48 -17.25 -4.69 -12.86
C PRO A 48 -17.55 -4.48 -14.35
N ARG A 49 -16.58 -4.74 -15.23
CA ARG A 49 -16.71 -4.60 -16.69
C ARG A 49 -17.04 -5.91 -17.39
N GLY A 50 -17.16 -7.00 -16.65
CA GLY A 50 -17.36 -8.36 -17.15
C GLY A 50 -16.24 -9.31 -16.73
N ASP A 51 -16.47 -10.60 -16.97
CA ASP A 51 -15.55 -11.66 -16.58
C ASP A 51 -14.45 -11.87 -17.63
N ILE A 52 -13.25 -12.22 -17.17
CA ILE A 52 -12.09 -12.53 -18.01
C ILE A 52 -11.66 -13.97 -17.74
N GLY A 53 -11.72 -14.82 -18.77
CA GLY A 53 -11.21 -16.19 -18.75
C GLY A 53 -9.72 -16.25 -19.09
N CYS A 54 -8.93 -17.03 -18.35
CA CYS A 54 -7.51 -17.27 -18.67
C CYS A 54 -6.98 -18.62 -18.16
N GLN A 55 -5.82 -19.05 -18.66
CA GLN A 55 -5.18 -20.29 -18.19
C GLN A 55 -4.33 -20.09 -16.93
N TYR A 56 -3.72 -18.91 -16.80
CA TYR A 56 -2.79 -18.57 -15.74
C TYR A 56 -3.11 -17.19 -15.19
N VAL A 57 -2.99 -17.06 -13.87
CA VAL A 57 -3.12 -15.79 -13.14
C VAL A 57 -1.81 -15.52 -12.43
N ILE A 58 -1.25 -14.34 -12.65
CA ILE A 58 -0.08 -13.86 -11.93
C ILE A 58 -0.54 -12.73 -11.02
N HIS A 59 -0.53 -12.97 -9.70
CA HIS A 59 -0.89 -11.94 -8.72
C HIS A 59 0.29 -11.00 -8.51
N ALA A 60 0.18 -9.78 -9.03
CA ALA A 60 1.11 -8.68 -8.79
C ALA A 60 0.42 -7.50 -8.05
N THR A 61 -0.56 -7.81 -7.20
CA THR A 61 -1.46 -6.84 -6.55
C THR A 61 -1.03 -6.46 -5.13
N ASN A 62 0.20 -6.78 -4.72
CA ASN A 62 0.71 -6.59 -3.37
C ASN A 62 -0.26 -7.17 -2.30
N ALA A 63 -0.49 -6.47 -1.18
CA ALA A 63 -1.34 -6.96 -0.10
C ALA A 63 -2.81 -7.20 -0.50
N TYR A 64 -3.30 -6.63 -1.61
CA TYR A 64 -4.63 -6.97 -2.14
C TYR A 64 -4.73 -8.45 -2.59
N ALA A 65 -3.59 -9.14 -2.77
CA ALA A 65 -3.60 -10.57 -3.09
C ALA A 65 -4.31 -11.41 -2.03
N SER A 66 -4.26 -11.04 -0.74
CA SER A 66 -4.96 -11.79 0.31
C SER A 66 -6.47 -11.61 0.30
N HIS A 67 -6.97 -10.54 -0.33
CA HIS A 67 -8.39 -10.38 -0.63
C HIS A 67 -8.87 -11.39 -1.67
N LEU A 68 -8.07 -11.59 -2.73
CA LEU A 68 -8.40 -12.52 -3.81
C LEU A 68 -8.08 -13.98 -3.47
N LEU A 69 -7.13 -14.19 -2.56
CA LEU A 69 -6.64 -15.50 -2.15
C LEU A 69 -6.74 -15.60 -0.61
N PRO A 70 -7.92 -15.98 -0.06
CA PRO A 70 -8.15 -15.96 1.39
C PRO A 70 -7.13 -16.75 2.22
N PHE A 71 -6.50 -17.78 1.63
CA PHE A 71 -5.43 -18.53 2.30
C PHE A 71 -4.16 -17.71 2.58
N LEU A 72 -3.99 -16.54 1.94
CA LEU A 72 -2.94 -15.57 2.23
C LEU A 72 -3.35 -14.60 3.35
N ALA A 73 -4.63 -14.45 3.68
CA ALA A 73 -5.10 -13.48 4.69
C ALA A 73 -4.76 -13.89 6.13
N GLY A 74 -4.40 -15.16 6.33
CA GLY A 74 -3.98 -15.71 7.59
C GLY A 74 -5.01 -16.68 8.19
N VAL A 75 -4.66 -17.35 9.28
CA VAL A 75 -5.59 -18.15 10.08
C VAL A 75 -6.14 -17.26 11.18
N GLU A 76 -7.44 -16.96 11.15
CA GLU A 76 -8.11 -16.35 12.30
C GLU A 76 -8.01 -17.33 13.48
N SER A 77 -7.12 -17.06 14.45
CA SER A 77 -7.18 -17.80 15.70
C SER A 77 -8.35 -17.23 16.51
N PRO A 78 -9.16 -18.07 17.17
CA PRO A 78 -10.27 -17.60 18.01
C PRO A 78 -9.86 -16.59 19.11
N THR A 79 -8.57 -16.51 19.42
CA THR A 79 -7.96 -15.57 20.36
C THR A 79 -7.76 -14.15 19.83
N ASP A 80 -7.90 -13.93 18.52
CA ASP A 80 -7.60 -12.62 17.89
C ASP A 80 -8.77 -11.62 18.02
N LYS A 81 -9.91 -12.06 18.58
CA LYS A 81 -11.09 -11.21 18.83
C LYS A 81 -10.96 -10.35 20.10
N GLU A 82 -9.93 -10.57 20.91
CA GLU A 82 -9.64 -9.78 22.13
C GLU A 82 -8.22 -9.19 22.11
N ALA A 83 -7.67 -8.89 20.93
CA ALA A 83 -6.44 -8.12 20.85
C ALA A 83 -6.70 -6.67 21.26
N THR A 84 -6.58 -6.40 22.57
CA THR A 84 -6.40 -5.06 23.13
C THR A 84 -5.20 -4.38 22.44
N ASP A 85 -5.27 -3.05 22.29
CA ASP A 85 -4.40 -2.17 21.48
C ASP A 85 -2.88 -2.48 21.49
N ASP A 86 -2.35 -3.14 22.52
CA ASP A 86 -0.93 -3.52 22.62
C ASP A 86 -0.50 -4.67 21.69
N ALA A 87 -1.41 -5.51 21.21
CA ALA A 87 -1.09 -6.67 20.37
C ALA A 87 -1.07 -6.39 18.86
N LEU A 88 -1.45 -5.17 18.44
CA LEU A 88 -1.45 -4.73 17.04
C LEU A 88 -0.21 -3.91 16.65
N THR A 89 0.85 -3.93 17.47
CA THR A 89 2.16 -3.49 17.00
C THR A 89 2.64 -4.49 15.93
N PRO A 90 2.68 -4.11 14.64
CA PRO A 90 3.39 -4.94 13.69
C PRO A 90 4.84 -4.83 14.13
N GLY A 91 5.47 -5.94 14.50
CA GLY A 91 6.80 -5.99 15.08
C GLY A 91 7.93 -5.60 14.10
N TRP A 92 7.83 -4.44 13.45
CA TRP A 92 8.92 -3.79 12.74
C TRP A 92 9.58 -2.72 13.61
N SER A 93 9.60 -2.86 14.94
CA SER A 93 10.46 -2.00 15.77
C SER A 93 11.90 -2.02 15.24
N LEU A 94 12.36 -0.86 14.76
CA LEU A 94 13.68 -0.63 14.16
C LEU A 94 14.85 -0.89 15.13
N ASN A 95 14.56 -1.12 16.41
CA ASN A 95 15.55 -1.53 17.41
C ASN A 95 15.92 -3.03 17.34
N THR A 96 15.40 -3.77 16.36
CA THR A 96 15.59 -5.22 16.25
C THR A 96 16.62 -5.60 15.18
N LEU A 97 17.81 -4.98 15.20
CA LEU A 97 18.93 -5.35 14.34
C LEU A 97 19.57 -6.72 14.70
N GLU A 98 19.11 -7.39 15.77
CA GLU A 98 19.67 -8.67 16.23
C GLU A 98 18.73 -9.87 16.12
N ARG A 99 17.57 -9.76 15.46
CA ARG A 99 16.83 -10.98 15.12
C ARG A 99 17.40 -11.54 13.82
N PRO A 100 18.11 -12.70 13.84
CA PRO A 100 18.48 -13.36 12.61
C PRO A 100 17.21 -13.58 11.81
N LEU A 101 17.26 -13.34 10.50
CA LEU A 101 16.24 -13.80 9.55
C LEU A 101 15.93 -15.25 9.92
N ARG A 102 14.85 -15.48 10.68
CA ARG A 102 14.47 -16.84 11.05
C ARG A 102 14.10 -17.47 9.74
N LEU A 103 14.97 -18.36 9.24
CA LEU A 103 14.58 -19.28 8.19
C LEU A 103 13.24 -19.87 8.64
N PHE A 104 12.21 -19.57 7.86
CA PHE A 104 10.83 -19.95 8.08
C PHE A 104 10.79 -21.40 8.58
N ASN A 105 10.24 -21.62 9.77
CA ASN A 105 10.04 -22.98 10.25
C ASN A 105 9.05 -23.66 9.30
N ARG A 106 9.46 -24.80 8.70
CA ARG A 106 8.65 -25.51 7.70
C ARG A 106 7.30 -26.01 8.27
N ASP A 107 7.18 -26.06 9.59
CA ASP A 107 6.00 -26.55 10.31
C ASP A 107 4.96 -25.47 10.62
N THR A 108 5.20 -24.20 10.22
CA THR A 108 4.18 -23.16 10.41
C THR A 108 3.02 -23.40 9.44
N PRO A 109 1.75 -23.47 9.90
CA PRO A 109 0.60 -23.62 9.02
C PRO A 109 0.60 -22.57 7.90
N ARG A 110 0.14 -22.94 6.70
CA ARG A 110 -0.12 -21.95 5.64
C ARG A 110 -1.13 -20.93 6.18
N GLY A 111 -0.78 -19.64 6.12
CA GLY A 111 -1.57 -18.57 6.73
C GLY A 111 -1.22 -18.27 8.21
N ALA A 112 -0.21 -18.88 8.81
CA ALA A 112 0.18 -18.52 10.19
C ALA A 112 0.67 -17.06 10.31
N PHE A 113 1.13 -16.47 9.21
CA PHE A 113 1.40 -15.05 9.08
C PHE A 113 0.58 -14.55 7.89
N GLY A 114 -0.57 -13.95 8.19
CA GLY A 114 -1.46 -13.39 7.17
C GLY A 114 -0.86 -12.14 6.53
N VAL A 115 -1.02 -12.02 5.22
CA VAL A 115 -0.86 -10.73 4.52
C VAL A 115 -2.13 -9.94 4.78
N ILE A 116 -2.04 -8.98 5.70
CA ILE A 116 -3.18 -8.13 6.03
C ILE A 116 -3.10 -6.86 5.18
N PRO A 117 -4.09 -6.58 4.31
CA PRO A 117 -4.11 -5.38 3.52
C PRO A 117 -4.30 -4.17 4.43
N THR A 118 -3.72 -3.04 4.05
CA THR A 118 -3.90 -1.78 4.79
C THR A 118 -4.18 -0.68 3.79
N ARG A 119 -5.33 0.00 3.91
CA ARG A 119 -5.65 1.12 3.00
C ARG A 119 -4.56 2.18 3.13
N GLY A 120 -3.99 2.57 2.00
CA GLY A 120 -3.01 3.64 1.91
C GLY A 120 -3.69 4.97 1.61
N GLN A 121 -3.24 6.03 2.27
CA GLN A 121 -3.65 7.39 1.93
C GLN A 121 -2.42 8.27 1.78
N ILE A 122 -2.44 9.09 0.73
CA ILE A 122 -1.43 10.10 0.46
C ILE A 122 -2.13 11.45 0.21
N GLY A 123 -1.46 12.51 0.60
CA GLY A 123 -1.91 13.88 0.38
C GLY A 123 -0.73 14.78 -0.01
N THR A 124 -1.04 15.98 -0.48
CA THR A 124 -0.03 17.02 -0.66
C THR A 124 -0.28 18.12 0.37
N VAL A 125 0.77 18.51 1.08
CA VAL A 125 0.70 19.57 2.10
C VAL A 125 1.88 20.51 1.92
N ARG A 126 1.67 21.79 2.21
CA ARG A 126 2.77 22.76 2.28
C ARG A 126 3.36 22.73 3.68
N THR A 127 4.67 22.78 3.76
CA THR A 127 5.37 22.82 5.04
C THR A 127 5.15 24.16 5.74
N SER A 128 5.26 24.18 7.07
CA SER A 128 5.25 25.43 7.85
C SER A 128 6.59 26.16 7.77
N VAL A 129 7.66 25.45 7.41
CA VAL A 129 9.04 25.94 7.34
C VAL A 129 9.61 25.93 5.92
N GLY A 130 10.73 26.64 5.72
CA GLY A 130 11.41 26.73 4.43
C GLY A 130 12.29 25.50 4.09
N PRO A 131 12.83 25.41 2.86
CA PRO A 131 13.65 24.26 2.44
C PRO A 131 14.88 24.01 3.32
N LYS A 132 15.48 25.08 3.86
CA LYS A 132 16.65 24.99 4.74
C LYS A 132 16.32 24.23 6.03
N ASP A 133 15.15 24.49 6.60
CA ASP A 133 14.74 23.96 7.89
C ASP A 133 14.16 22.55 7.78
N LEU A 134 13.79 22.11 6.57
CA LEU A 134 13.41 20.72 6.31
C LEU A 134 14.62 19.76 6.39
N GLY A 135 15.86 20.27 6.35
CA GLY A 135 17.05 19.44 6.54
C GLY A 135 17.58 18.76 5.27
N TRP A 136 17.17 19.21 4.08
CA TRP A 136 17.77 18.81 2.79
C TRP A 136 17.78 17.31 2.48
N LEU A 137 16.88 16.52 3.09
CA LEU A 137 16.70 15.11 2.76
C LEU A 137 15.73 14.94 1.57
N ASN A 138 15.81 13.76 0.94
CA ASN A 138 14.90 13.36 -0.14
C ASN A 138 13.60 12.74 0.40
N SER A 139 13.62 12.26 1.63
CA SER A 139 12.48 11.65 2.31
C SER A 139 12.68 11.71 3.82
N TRP A 140 11.57 11.66 4.53
CA TRP A 140 11.50 11.51 5.97
C TRP A 140 10.54 10.39 6.32
N ASP A 141 10.76 9.82 7.49
CA ASP A 141 9.95 8.82 8.16
C ASP A 141 9.85 9.28 9.63
N GLU A 142 8.65 9.30 10.19
CA GLU A 142 8.43 9.66 11.58
C GLU A 142 7.43 8.74 12.26
N HIS A 143 7.41 8.85 13.59
CA HIS A 143 6.49 8.14 14.48
C HIS A 143 6.58 6.62 14.35
N ASP A 144 7.79 6.11 14.11
CA ASP A 144 8.03 4.70 13.83
C ASP A 144 7.21 4.36 12.57
N GLY A 145 7.66 4.71 11.36
CA GLY A 145 7.08 4.23 10.10
C GLY A 145 5.63 4.59 9.76
N ASP A 146 4.87 5.22 10.67
CA ASP A 146 3.45 5.51 10.51
C ASP A 146 3.23 6.71 9.57
N GLU A 147 4.23 7.57 9.42
CA GLU A 147 4.25 8.72 8.52
C GLU A 147 5.51 8.78 7.69
N TYR A 148 5.36 9.10 6.41
CA TYR A 148 6.48 9.36 5.51
C TYR A 148 6.15 10.51 4.57
N TRP A 149 7.15 11.32 4.23
CA TRP A 149 6.96 12.34 3.21
C TRP A 149 8.20 12.58 2.38
N PHE A 150 7.98 13.10 1.18
CA PHE A 150 9.04 13.49 0.26
C PHE A 150 8.70 14.84 -0.39
N PRO A 151 9.70 15.69 -0.65
CA PRO A 151 9.48 16.99 -1.24
C PRO A 151 9.27 16.84 -2.75
N ARG A 152 8.25 17.50 -3.31
CA ARG A 152 8.00 17.46 -4.77
C ARG A 152 9.01 18.28 -5.57
N TYR A 153 9.60 19.30 -4.93
CA TYR A 153 10.62 20.17 -5.49
C TYR A 153 11.25 21.00 -4.37
N GLN A 154 12.57 20.93 -4.19
CA GLN A 154 13.34 21.84 -3.33
C GLN A 154 14.15 22.76 -4.26
N ASP A 155 13.59 23.91 -4.64
CA ASP A 155 14.38 24.88 -5.41
C ASP A 155 15.55 25.36 -4.54
N THR A 156 16.76 25.08 -4.99
CA THR A 156 18.00 25.45 -4.31
C THR A 156 18.45 26.87 -4.69
N LYS A 157 17.83 27.45 -5.73
CA LYS A 157 18.19 28.76 -6.29
C LYS A 157 16.97 29.69 -6.22
N GLN A 158 16.79 30.26 -5.02
CA GLN A 158 16.17 31.56 -4.83
C GLN A 158 14.63 31.62 -5.02
N SER A 159 13.93 31.53 -3.89
CA SER A 159 12.95 32.51 -3.36
C SER A 159 12.27 33.48 -4.34
N THR A 160 11.76 33.02 -5.49
CA THR A 160 10.94 33.84 -6.38
C THR A 160 9.48 33.40 -6.22
N GLY A 161 8.90 33.74 -5.07
CA GLY A 161 7.45 33.56 -4.83
C GLY A 161 7.01 33.16 -3.42
N GLY A 162 7.92 33.03 -2.45
CA GLY A 162 7.59 33.05 -1.01
C GLY A 162 6.64 31.95 -0.49
N LYS A 163 6.63 30.76 -1.09
CA LYS A 163 5.81 29.64 -0.59
C LYS A 163 6.70 28.52 -0.06
N ASN A 164 6.40 28.06 1.14
CA ASN A 164 7.04 26.91 1.75
C ASN A 164 6.90 25.66 0.85
N PRO A 165 7.89 24.75 0.89
CA PRO A 165 7.92 23.51 0.12
C PRO A 165 6.60 22.74 0.13
N LEU A 166 6.27 22.15 -1.01
CA LEU A 166 5.18 21.20 -1.13
C LEU A 166 5.74 19.79 -0.94
N VAL A 167 5.22 19.06 0.03
CA VAL A 167 5.57 17.67 0.28
C VAL A 167 4.39 16.76 -0.09
N VAL A 168 4.71 15.57 -0.60
CA VAL A 168 3.76 14.45 -0.62
C VAL A 168 3.94 13.73 0.69
N LEU A 169 2.87 13.65 1.47
CA LEU A 169 2.80 13.00 2.76
C LEU A 169 1.92 11.75 2.61
N GLY A 170 2.42 10.62 3.07
CA GLY A 170 1.66 9.37 3.19
C GLY A 170 1.72 8.83 4.61
N GLY A 171 0.88 7.83 4.88
CA GLY A 171 0.76 7.26 6.22
C GLY A 171 -0.47 7.81 6.95
N GLY A 172 -0.29 8.29 8.19
CA GLY A 172 -1.37 8.87 9.00
C GLY A 172 -2.31 7.84 9.63
N ARG A 173 -1.95 6.56 9.55
CA ARG A 173 -2.80 5.46 10.02
C ARG A 173 -2.98 5.48 11.54
N ARG A 174 -2.02 6.04 12.27
CA ARG A 174 -2.11 6.29 13.72
C ARG A 174 -3.34 7.10 14.14
N PHE A 175 -3.92 7.88 13.23
CA PHE A 175 -5.11 8.69 13.51
C PHE A 175 -6.43 7.94 13.32
N SER A 176 -6.40 6.75 12.72
CA SER A 176 -7.60 5.92 12.53
C SER A 176 -7.70 4.87 13.62
N THR A 177 -8.93 4.57 14.05
CA THR A 177 -9.21 3.65 15.18
C THR A 177 -8.56 2.27 15.03
N HIS A 178 -8.43 1.75 13.79
CA HIS A 178 -7.85 0.42 13.52
C HIS A 178 -6.67 0.45 12.53
N LYS A 179 -5.99 1.59 12.41
CA LYS A 179 -4.85 1.78 11.49
C LYS A 179 -5.14 1.43 10.02
N GLU A 180 -6.40 1.46 9.59
CA GLU A 180 -6.81 1.05 8.24
C GLU A 180 -6.50 -0.40 7.88
N THR A 181 -6.29 -1.25 8.89
CA THR A 181 -5.92 -2.66 8.76
C THR A 181 -7.12 -3.48 8.29
N GLY A 182 -6.90 -4.42 7.37
CA GLY A 182 -7.93 -5.27 6.77
C GLY A 182 -8.76 -4.58 5.67
N ILE A 183 -8.48 -3.32 5.35
CA ILE A 183 -9.24 -2.55 4.37
C ILE A 183 -8.59 -2.66 2.99
N THR A 184 -9.31 -3.26 2.05
CA THR A 184 -8.89 -3.45 0.66
C THR A 184 -9.50 -2.44 -0.30
N ASP A 185 -10.64 -1.85 0.08
CA ASP A 185 -11.31 -0.80 -0.67
C ASP A 185 -10.66 0.56 -0.38
N ASP A 186 -9.87 1.04 -1.32
CA ASP A 186 -9.21 2.35 -1.31
C ASP A 186 -9.95 3.40 -2.14
N SER A 187 -11.18 3.13 -2.58
CA SER A 187 -11.98 4.07 -3.39
C SER A 187 -12.46 5.29 -2.60
N SER A 188 -12.36 5.24 -1.28
CA SER A 188 -12.73 6.32 -0.37
C SER A 188 -11.59 6.68 0.58
N VAL A 189 -11.65 7.92 1.08
CA VAL A 189 -10.69 8.51 2.02
C VAL A 189 -11.19 8.27 3.45
N ASN A 190 -10.36 7.79 4.37
CA ASN A 190 -10.72 7.73 5.80
C ASN A 190 -10.90 9.17 6.37
N PRO A 191 -12.02 9.45 7.07
CA PRO A 191 -12.32 10.78 7.61
C PRO A 191 -11.50 11.17 8.85
N GLU A 192 -10.82 10.25 9.51
CA GLU A 192 -9.92 10.47 10.66
C GLU A 192 -8.46 10.66 10.20
N THR A 193 -7.98 9.78 9.30
CA THR A 193 -6.62 9.80 8.74
C THR A 193 -6.32 11.14 8.06
N SER A 194 -7.22 11.62 7.20
CA SER A 194 -6.96 12.83 6.40
C SER A 194 -6.83 14.12 7.23
N PRO A 195 -7.73 14.41 8.20
CA PRO A 195 -7.51 15.51 9.14
C PRO A 195 -6.26 15.32 10.00
N GLY A 196 -5.95 14.09 10.41
CA GLY A 196 -4.75 13.76 11.18
C GLY A 196 -3.45 14.07 10.43
N MET A 197 -3.34 13.61 9.18
CA MET A 197 -2.18 13.88 8.31
C MET A 197 -1.86 15.37 8.17
N LYS A 198 -2.88 16.25 8.20
CA LYS A 198 -2.67 17.70 8.13
C LYS A 198 -1.98 18.28 9.36
N LYS A 199 -1.98 17.56 10.49
CA LYS A 199 -1.34 17.97 11.75
C LYS A 199 0.12 17.53 11.83
N VAL A 200 0.51 16.47 11.13
CA VAL A 200 1.86 15.88 11.17
C VAL A 200 2.94 16.93 10.90
N ILE A 201 2.87 17.61 9.75
CA ILE A 201 3.90 18.59 9.38
C ILE A 201 3.89 19.80 10.34
N PRO A 202 2.75 20.40 10.71
CA PRO A 202 2.71 21.40 11.78
C PRO A 202 3.26 20.93 13.14
N GLU A 203 3.02 19.69 13.57
CA GLU A 203 3.52 19.15 14.85
C GLU A 203 5.05 19.02 14.85
N LEU A 204 5.63 18.55 13.75
CA LEU A 204 7.08 18.36 13.63
C LEU A 204 7.85 19.67 13.52
N TYR A 205 7.20 20.69 12.96
CA TYR A 205 7.82 21.98 12.66
C TYR A 205 7.08 23.15 13.31
N SER A 206 6.38 22.91 14.43
CA SER A 206 5.86 23.99 15.27
C SER A 206 7.06 24.61 15.96
N SER A 207 7.54 25.74 15.45
CA SER A 207 8.42 26.61 16.23
C SER A 207 7.76 26.88 17.57
N GLU A 208 8.47 26.69 18.69
CA GLU A 208 8.15 27.43 19.91
C GLU A 208 8.02 28.90 19.51
N ILE A 209 6.79 29.44 19.62
CA ILE A 209 6.52 30.87 19.44
C ILE A 209 7.05 31.59 20.68
#